data_AF-A0A7C5QBZ8-F1
#
_entry.id   AF-A0A7C5QBZ8-F1
#
_cell.length_a   1.000
_cell.length_b   1.000
_cell.length_c   1.000
_cell.angle_alpha   90.00
_cell.angle_beta   90.00
_cell.angle_gamma   90.00
#
_symmetry.space_group_name_H-M   'P 1'
#
loop_
_entity.id
_entity.type
_entity.pdbx_description
1 polymer ?
#
loop_
_entity_poly.entity_id
_entity_poly.type
_entity_poly.pdbx_seq_one_letter_code
_entity_poly.pdbx_strand_id
1 'polypeptide(L)'
;MPLPSPHTYLCLAALLLAWTAPAAVAGTYTASAHGDSASGVSGRASGYATGNCAHCHDQHASRQAATHTPYNVLRGLSEENLCLDCHDGAPAADDISAQVAKTYGHGPTVTGTSDSHTTSKLELATTSEGSAFRGALRHVECSDCHNPHEAQTGNHTYNTTTPSDNNLVSSPLTGVWGVEPASEPTTFVPATTYTEMPAATKEYQICFKCHTYYAFQDADGVISLTGPSG
;
A
#
# COMPACT_ATOMS: atom_id res chain seq x y z
N MET A 1 -47.75 -21.76 35.14
CA MET A 1 -47.23 -21.03 33.98
C MET A 1 -46.20 -21.92 33.30
N PRO A 2 -46.36 -22.32 32.02
CA PRO A 2 -45.39 -23.16 31.35
C PRO A 2 -44.15 -22.34 30.99
N LEU A 3 -42.96 -22.88 31.30
CA LEU A 3 -41.69 -22.28 30.91
C LEU A 3 -41.49 -22.44 29.40
N PRO A 4 -41.00 -21.40 28.68
CA PRO A 4 -40.80 -21.47 27.24
C PRO A 4 -39.68 -22.45 26.88
N SER A 5 -39.81 -23.07 25.69
CA SER A 5 -38.94 -24.14 25.23
C SER A 5 -37.49 -23.66 24.96
N PRO A 6 -36.48 -24.53 25.11
CA PRO A 6 -35.07 -24.17 24.95
C PRO A 6 -34.70 -23.62 23.56
N HIS A 7 -35.51 -23.87 22.53
CA HIS A 7 -35.29 -23.36 21.17
C HIS A 7 -35.49 -21.83 21.07
N THR A 8 -36.36 -21.26 21.91
CA THR A 8 -36.64 -19.82 21.90
C THR A 8 -35.47 -19.01 22.48
N TYR A 9 -34.69 -19.61 23.38
CA TYR A 9 -33.52 -18.99 23.99
C TYR A 9 -32.28 -19.01 23.08
N LEU A 10 -32.14 -20.02 22.21
CA LEU A 10 -31.05 -20.07 21.22
C LEU A 10 -31.16 -18.98 20.14
N CYS A 11 -32.37 -18.69 19.65
CA CYS A 11 -32.58 -17.61 18.67
C CYS A 11 -32.33 -16.22 19.28
N LEU A 12 -32.74 -15.98 20.53
CA LEU A 12 -32.48 -14.73 21.23
C LEU A 12 -31.00 -14.53 21.54
N ALA A 13 -30.27 -15.59 21.91
CA ALA A 13 -28.83 -15.53 22.12
C ALA A 13 -28.06 -15.23 20.83
N ALA A 14 -28.44 -15.83 19.69
CA ALA A 14 -27.81 -15.55 18.40
C ALA A 14 -28.07 -14.11 17.91
N LEU A 15 -29.26 -13.56 18.17
CA LEU A 15 -29.60 -12.16 17.85
C LEU A 15 -28.89 -11.15 18.78
N LEU A 16 -28.62 -11.51 20.03
CA LEU A 16 -27.90 -10.65 20.99
C LEU A 16 -26.38 -10.67 20.79
N LEU A 17 -25.79 -11.78 20.32
CA LEU A 17 -24.36 -11.89 19.99
C LEU A 17 -24.01 -11.19 18.66
N ALA A 18 -24.97 -11.01 17.74
CA ALA A 18 -24.76 -10.26 16.50
C ALA A 18 -24.66 -8.73 16.70
N TRP A 19 -25.06 -8.22 17.88
CA TRP A 19 -25.10 -6.78 18.19
C TRP A 19 -23.89 -6.25 18.97
N THR A 20 -23.03 -7.13 19.48
CA THR A 20 -21.83 -6.74 20.25
C THR A 20 -20.52 -7.09 19.57
N ALA A 21 -20.56 -7.73 18.40
CA ALA A 21 -19.39 -7.81 17.54
C ALA A 21 -19.03 -6.37 17.13
N PRO A 22 -17.85 -5.83 17.51
CA PRO A 22 -17.41 -4.59 16.92
C PRO A 22 -17.42 -4.83 15.42
N ALA A 23 -18.12 -3.97 14.67
CA ALA A 23 -17.93 -3.93 13.23
C ALA A 23 -16.42 -3.92 13.02
N ALA A 24 -15.88 -4.90 12.30
CA ALA A 24 -14.49 -4.86 11.91
C ALA A 24 -14.35 -3.54 11.15
N VAL A 25 -13.73 -2.55 11.78
CA VAL A 25 -13.62 -1.21 11.23
C VAL A 25 -12.63 -1.38 10.08
N ALA A 26 -13.17 -1.59 8.89
CA ALA A 26 -12.40 -1.63 7.65
C ALA A 26 -11.71 -0.27 7.39
N GLY A 27 -11.98 0.74 8.22
CA GLY A 27 -11.45 2.09 8.07
C GLY A 27 -11.91 2.66 6.73
N THR A 28 -10.96 3.18 5.98
CA THR A 28 -11.15 3.72 4.63
C THR A 28 -11.23 2.63 3.54
N TYR A 29 -10.94 1.36 3.86
CA TYR A 29 -10.86 0.29 2.86
C TYR A 29 -12.15 0.11 2.05
N THR A 30 -13.33 0.13 2.69
CA THR A 30 -14.60 -0.03 1.96
C THR A 30 -14.93 1.15 1.04
N ALA A 31 -14.21 2.27 1.18
CA ALA A 31 -14.30 3.39 0.26
C ALA A 31 -13.26 3.30 -0.87
N SER A 32 -12.26 2.41 -0.78
CA SER A 32 -11.25 2.19 -1.82
C SER A 32 -11.80 1.42 -3.01
N ALA A 33 -11.12 1.54 -4.16
CA ALA A 33 -11.40 0.71 -5.33
C ALA A 33 -11.30 -0.78 -5.00
N HIS A 34 -10.36 -1.19 -4.13
CA HIS A 34 -10.20 -2.58 -3.76
C HIS A 34 -11.31 -3.09 -2.83
N GLY A 35 -11.76 -2.28 -1.87
CA GLY A 35 -12.78 -2.67 -0.89
C GLY A 35 -14.22 -2.46 -1.34
N ASP A 36 -14.44 -1.95 -2.56
CA ASP A 36 -15.79 -1.79 -3.11
C ASP A 36 -16.47 -3.16 -3.31
N SER A 37 -17.69 -3.29 -2.78
CA SER A 37 -18.43 -4.56 -2.79
C SER A 37 -18.97 -4.96 -4.17
N ALA A 38 -19.04 -4.02 -5.13
CA ALA A 38 -19.59 -4.27 -6.46
C ALA A 38 -18.48 -4.52 -7.50
N SER A 39 -17.33 -3.87 -7.34
CA SER A 39 -16.27 -3.76 -8.35
C SER A 39 -14.85 -3.96 -7.83
N GLY A 40 -14.69 -4.18 -6.52
CA GLY A 40 -13.38 -4.35 -5.91
C GLY A 40 -12.72 -5.71 -6.15
N VAL A 41 -11.72 -6.03 -5.32
CA VAL A 41 -10.91 -7.24 -5.50
C VAL A 41 -11.77 -8.49 -5.44
N SER A 42 -11.54 -9.44 -6.35
CA SER A 42 -12.30 -10.69 -6.43
C SER A 42 -11.49 -11.80 -7.11
N GLY A 43 -12.02 -13.02 -7.14
CA GLY A 43 -11.43 -14.14 -7.90
C GLY A 43 -10.27 -14.87 -7.23
N ARG A 44 -9.47 -14.20 -6.40
CA ARG A 44 -8.29 -14.80 -5.75
C ARG A 44 -8.61 -15.73 -4.57
N ALA A 45 -9.73 -15.50 -3.87
CA ALA A 45 -10.15 -16.26 -2.70
C ALA A 45 -11.56 -16.79 -2.91
N SER A 46 -11.66 -18.07 -3.30
CA SER A 46 -12.95 -18.73 -3.54
C SER A 46 -13.83 -18.72 -2.29
N GLY A 47 -15.11 -18.38 -2.45
CA GLY A 47 -16.09 -18.35 -1.37
C GLY A 47 -16.15 -17.03 -0.60
N TYR A 48 -15.29 -16.06 -0.93
CA TYR A 48 -15.36 -14.70 -0.40
C TYR A 48 -16.06 -13.76 -1.39
N ALA A 49 -16.77 -12.77 -0.87
CA ALA A 49 -17.45 -11.75 -1.66
C ALA A 49 -16.43 -10.75 -2.26
N THR A 50 -16.79 -10.10 -3.37
CA THR A 50 -16.03 -8.98 -3.94
C THR A 50 -15.74 -7.92 -2.88
N GLY A 51 -14.52 -7.39 -2.90
CA GLY A 51 -14.02 -6.42 -1.94
C GLY A 51 -13.63 -7.04 -0.59
N ASN A 52 -13.70 -8.35 -0.39
CA ASN A 52 -13.32 -8.96 0.88
C ASN A 52 -11.81 -8.95 1.11
N CYS A 53 -11.38 -8.68 2.36
CA CYS A 53 -9.97 -8.64 2.75
C CYS A 53 -9.22 -9.95 2.44
N ALA A 54 -9.93 -11.09 2.33
CA ALA A 54 -9.36 -12.41 2.04
C ALA A 54 -8.68 -12.53 0.68
N HIS A 55 -9.00 -11.61 -0.23
CA HIS A 55 -8.37 -11.58 -1.55
C HIS A 55 -6.88 -11.20 -1.45
N CYS A 56 -6.51 -10.38 -0.46
CA CYS A 56 -5.12 -10.01 -0.18
C CYS A 56 -4.56 -10.75 1.03
N HIS A 57 -5.34 -10.83 2.10
CA HIS A 57 -4.90 -11.33 3.40
C HIS A 57 -5.35 -12.78 3.66
N ASP A 58 -4.50 -13.61 4.27
CA ASP A 58 -4.95 -14.88 4.85
C ASP A 58 -5.71 -14.63 6.17
N GLN A 59 -7.02 -14.86 6.15
CA GLN A 59 -7.90 -14.73 7.32
C GLN A 59 -7.83 -15.95 8.25
N HIS A 60 -7.15 -17.01 7.82
CA HIS A 60 -7.00 -18.25 8.57
C HIS A 60 -5.51 -18.51 8.83
N ALA A 61 -4.86 -17.61 9.57
CA ALA A 61 -3.45 -17.67 9.97
C ALA A 61 -3.00 -18.94 10.74
N SER A 62 -3.85 -19.97 10.86
CA SER A 62 -3.58 -21.26 11.51
C SER A 62 -3.91 -22.44 10.59
N ARG A 63 -3.60 -22.39 9.29
CA ARG A 63 -3.42 -23.64 8.54
C ARG A 63 -1.98 -24.12 8.78
N GLN A 64 -1.84 -25.20 9.55
CA GLN A 64 -0.59 -25.94 9.85
C GLN A 64 0.26 -25.53 11.09
N ALA A 65 -0.34 -24.94 12.13
CA ALA A 65 0.33 -24.69 13.43
C ALA A 65 1.61 -23.81 13.40
N ALA A 66 1.98 -23.25 12.25
CA ALA A 66 2.86 -22.11 12.19
C ALA A 66 2.04 -20.87 12.55
N THR A 67 2.34 -20.26 13.69
CA THR A 67 2.02 -18.85 13.93
C THR A 67 2.79 -18.06 12.89
N HIS A 68 2.13 -17.79 11.77
CA HIS A 68 2.68 -16.93 10.74
C HIS A 68 2.88 -15.55 11.38
N THR A 69 4.11 -15.03 11.32
CA THR A 69 4.40 -13.64 11.67
C THR A 69 3.47 -12.73 10.86
N PRO A 70 3.13 -11.52 11.35
CA PRO A 70 2.19 -10.59 10.71
C PRO A 70 2.56 -10.13 9.28
N TYR A 71 3.57 -10.74 8.67
CA TYR A 71 4.11 -10.45 7.34
C TYR A 71 3.81 -11.55 6.31
N ASN A 72 3.55 -12.79 6.78
CA ASN A 72 3.07 -13.89 5.92
C ASN A 72 1.57 -13.76 5.57
N VAL A 73 0.99 -12.57 5.77
CA VAL A 73 -0.44 -12.32 5.65
C VAL A 73 -0.85 -12.26 4.18
N LEU A 74 0.06 -12.13 3.21
CA LEU A 74 -0.26 -12.10 1.78
C LEU A 74 -0.42 -13.50 1.12
N ARG A 75 -0.82 -14.50 1.92
CA ARG A 75 -0.92 -15.93 1.52
C ARG A 75 0.41 -16.55 1.06
N GLY A 76 1.54 -16.11 1.63
CA GLY A 76 2.87 -16.69 1.38
C GLY A 76 3.49 -16.34 0.02
N LEU A 77 3.03 -15.26 -0.63
CA LEU A 77 3.70 -14.66 -1.79
C LEU A 77 4.48 -13.42 -1.36
N SER A 78 5.50 -13.05 -2.14
CA SER A 78 6.05 -11.70 -2.10
C SER A 78 4.97 -10.68 -2.48
N GLU A 79 5.03 -9.45 -1.96
CA GLU A 79 3.99 -8.41 -2.17
C GLU A 79 3.76 -8.15 -3.66
N GLU A 80 4.83 -8.13 -4.42
CA GLU A 80 4.82 -7.88 -5.87
C GLU A 80 4.02 -8.96 -6.61
N ASN A 81 4.17 -10.23 -6.22
CA ASN A 81 3.38 -11.31 -6.79
C ASN A 81 1.89 -11.20 -6.41
N LEU A 82 1.56 -10.71 -5.20
CA LEU A 82 0.17 -10.46 -4.83
C LEU A 82 -0.49 -9.39 -5.73
N CYS A 83 0.19 -8.28 -5.96
CA CYS A 83 -0.36 -7.19 -6.76
C CYS A 83 -0.46 -7.59 -8.23
N LEU A 84 0.58 -8.25 -8.77
CA LEU A 84 0.64 -8.64 -10.17
C LEU A 84 -0.31 -9.80 -10.51
N ASP A 85 -0.75 -10.62 -9.55
CA ASP A 85 -1.82 -11.62 -9.75
C ASP A 85 -3.12 -10.99 -10.31
N CYS A 86 -3.33 -9.68 -10.10
CA CYS A 86 -4.50 -8.97 -10.62
C CYS A 86 -4.17 -7.86 -11.61
N HIS A 87 -2.95 -7.31 -11.58
CA HIS A 87 -2.49 -6.16 -12.35
C HIS A 87 -1.48 -6.52 -13.46
N ASP A 88 -1.68 -7.68 -14.09
CA ASP A 88 -0.94 -8.16 -15.27
C ASP A 88 -1.76 -8.01 -16.58
N GLY A 89 -2.85 -7.25 -16.53
CA GLY A 89 -3.80 -7.06 -17.63
C GLY A 89 -5.10 -7.86 -17.51
N ALA A 90 -5.23 -8.75 -16.51
CA ALA A 90 -6.52 -9.30 -16.09
C ALA A 90 -6.49 -9.86 -14.65
N PRO A 91 -7.52 -9.64 -13.81
CA PRO A 91 -8.80 -9.04 -14.14
C PRO A 91 -8.80 -7.52 -14.09
N ALA A 92 -7.77 -6.86 -13.55
CA ALA A 92 -7.64 -5.42 -13.69
C ALA A 92 -7.26 -5.08 -15.13
N ALA A 93 -7.87 -4.04 -15.70
CA ALA A 93 -7.58 -3.62 -17.06
C ALA A 93 -6.17 -3.04 -17.21
N ASP A 94 -5.61 -2.50 -16.12
CA ASP A 94 -4.26 -1.94 -16.10
C ASP A 94 -3.22 -3.05 -15.99
N ASP A 95 -2.39 -3.18 -17.03
CA ASP A 95 -1.20 -4.04 -17.04
C ASP A 95 0.01 -3.28 -16.48
N ILE A 96 0.15 -3.35 -15.15
CA ILE A 96 1.25 -2.76 -14.41
C ILE A 96 2.52 -3.62 -14.56
N SER A 97 2.37 -4.93 -14.80
CA SER A 97 3.50 -5.84 -15.05
C SER A 97 4.39 -5.36 -16.19
N ALA A 98 3.78 -4.86 -17.27
CA ALA A 98 4.51 -4.26 -18.39
C ALA A 98 5.19 -2.92 -18.05
N GLN A 99 4.67 -2.17 -17.06
CA GLN A 99 5.27 -0.90 -16.64
C GLN A 99 6.53 -1.12 -15.79
N VAL A 100 6.48 -2.06 -14.85
CA VAL A 100 7.62 -2.37 -13.97
C VAL A 100 8.75 -3.12 -14.69
N ALA A 101 8.44 -3.76 -15.83
CA ALA A 101 9.43 -4.40 -16.70
C ALA A 101 10.22 -3.41 -17.59
N LYS A 102 9.90 -2.12 -17.59
CA LYS A 102 10.62 -1.12 -18.40
C LYS A 102 12.06 -0.96 -17.92
N THR A 103 12.97 -0.73 -18.87
CA THR A 103 14.41 -0.51 -18.61
C THR A 103 14.66 0.65 -17.65
N TYR A 104 13.86 1.70 -17.73
CA TYR A 104 13.92 2.86 -16.85
C TYR A 104 12.61 2.93 -16.08
N GLY A 105 12.60 2.29 -14.91
CA GLY A 105 11.41 2.13 -14.09
C GLY A 105 11.74 1.76 -12.65
N HIS A 106 10.71 1.84 -11.82
CA HIS A 106 10.71 1.35 -10.45
C HIS A 106 10.36 -0.14 -10.49
N GLY A 107 11.33 -0.95 -10.91
CA GLY A 107 11.19 -2.41 -10.96
C GLY A 107 11.38 -3.00 -9.56
N PRO A 108 10.50 -3.92 -9.11
CA PRO A 108 10.64 -4.56 -7.80
C PRO A 108 11.84 -5.50 -7.69
N THR A 109 12.55 -5.75 -8.79
CA THR A 109 13.56 -6.79 -8.86
C THR A 109 14.92 -6.31 -8.36
N VAL A 110 15.05 -6.10 -7.06
CA VAL A 110 16.36 -6.20 -6.40
C VAL A 110 16.48 -7.61 -5.85
N THR A 111 17.26 -8.46 -6.52
CA THR A 111 17.60 -9.79 -6.00
C THR A 111 18.22 -9.66 -4.62
N GLY A 112 17.56 -10.18 -3.59
CA GLY A 112 18.02 -10.13 -2.19
C GLY A 112 17.20 -9.23 -1.26
N THR A 113 16.18 -8.51 -1.76
CA THR A 113 15.22 -7.75 -0.92
C THR A 113 13.80 -8.34 -0.94
N SER A 114 13.55 -9.38 -1.73
CA SER A 114 12.29 -10.15 -1.67
C SER A 114 12.00 -10.58 -0.23
N ASP A 115 10.77 -10.34 0.25
CA ASP A 115 10.33 -10.56 1.64
C ASP A 115 11.00 -9.66 2.71
N SER A 116 11.67 -8.56 2.33
CA SER A 116 12.27 -7.62 3.30
C SER A 116 11.26 -6.64 3.90
N HIS A 117 10.01 -6.60 3.40
CA HIS A 117 9.00 -5.65 3.83
C HIS A 117 7.95 -6.22 4.79
N THR A 118 7.60 -5.37 5.74
CA THR A 118 6.40 -5.35 6.55
C THR A 118 5.48 -4.27 5.98
N THR A 119 4.20 -4.57 5.71
CA THR A 119 3.24 -3.65 5.06
C THR A 119 2.79 -2.48 5.94
N SER A 120 3.71 -1.85 6.68
CA SER A 120 3.36 -0.81 7.64
C SER A 120 4.44 0.28 7.71
N LYS A 121 4.01 1.45 8.19
CA LYS A 121 4.91 2.53 8.66
C LYS A 121 6.02 2.02 9.61
N LEU A 122 5.89 0.82 10.20
CA LEU A 122 6.89 0.22 11.10
C LEU A 122 8.14 -0.37 10.41
N GLU A 123 8.29 -0.30 9.09
CA GLU A 123 9.64 -0.38 8.47
C GLU A 123 10.60 0.70 9.05
N LEU A 124 10.05 1.80 9.59
CA LEU A 124 10.83 2.80 10.34
C LEU A 124 11.27 2.34 11.75
N ALA A 125 10.68 1.27 12.31
CA ALA A 125 10.71 1.04 13.75
C ALA A 125 11.67 -0.07 14.22
N THR A 126 12.13 -0.97 13.34
CA THR A 126 12.92 -2.15 13.75
C THR A 126 14.41 -2.06 13.47
N THR A 127 14.87 -1.02 12.77
CA THR A 127 16.29 -0.69 12.71
C THR A 127 16.46 0.75 13.18
N SER A 128 17.25 0.91 14.24
CA SER A 128 17.76 2.20 14.68
C SER A 128 18.27 3.00 13.47
N GLU A 129 17.65 4.15 13.22
CA GLU A 129 18.10 5.20 12.29
C GLU A 129 18.08 4.87 10.78
N GLY A 130 16.94 5.07 10.11
CA GLY A 130 16.92 5.55 8.71
C GLY A 130 17.23 4.55 7.58
N SER A 131 17.12 3.24 7.80
CA SER A 131 17.60 2.21 6.86
C SER A 131 16.75 1.98 5.60
N ALA A 132 15.44 2.30 5.61
CA ALA A 132 14.54 1.87 4.51
C ALA A 132 14.78 2.59 3.17
N PHE A 133 15.36 3.80 3.20
CA PHE A 133 15.58 4.62 1.99
C PHE A 133 17.06 4.83 1.64
N ARG A 134 17.97 4.03 2.22
CA ARG A 134 19.43 4.27 2.17
C ARG A 134 20.26 3.04 1.79
N GLY A 135 21.42 3.32 1.21
CA GLY A 135 22.44 2.31 0.95
C GLY A 135 22.13 1.38 -0.24
N ALA A 136 22.87 0.29 -0.31
CA ALA A 136 22.85 -0.65 -1.44
C ALA A 136 21.56 -1.50 -1.55
N LEU A 137 20.66 -1.39 -0.58
CA LEU A 137 19.37 -2.09 -0.53
C LEU A 137 18.20 -1.15 -0.83
N ARG A 138 18.44 0.04 -1.40
CA ARG A 138 17.37 0.93 -1.87
C ARG A 138 16.55 0.21 -2.94
N HIS A 139 15.27 0.08 -2.69
CA HIS A 139 14.30 -0.49 -3.60
C HIS A 139 12.99 0.28 -3.48
N VAL A 140 11.98 -0.20 -4.19
CA VAL A 140 10.67 0.42 -4.30
C VAL A 140 9.65 -0.71 -4.43
N GLU A 141 8.63 -0.66 -3.60
CA GLU A 141 7.52 -1.60 -3.64
C GLU A 141 6.22 -0.92 -4.06
N CYS A 142 5.22 -1.73 -4.38
CA CYS A 142 3.90 -1.25 -4.76
C CYS A 142 3.32 -0.35 -3.67
N SER A 143 3.42 -0.75 -2.40
CA SER A 143 2.89 0.01 -1.26
C SER A 143 3.69 1.27 -0.87
N ASP A 144 4.90 1.45 -1.42
CA ASP A 144 5.65 2.70 -1.25
C ASP A 144 5.00 3.86 -2.01
N CYS A 145 4.34 3.54 -3.13
CA CYS A 145 3.65 4.52 -3.96
C CYS A 145 2.13 4.41 -3.92
N HIS A 146 1.57 3.25 -3.54
CA HIS A 146 0.13 3.01 -3.49
C HIS A 146 -0.33 2.61 -2.09
N ASN A 147 -1.58 2.93 -1.74
CA ASN A 147 -2.18 2.43 -0.51
C ASN A 147 -3.36 1.54 -0.90
N PRO A 148 -3.26 0.20 -0.79
CA PRO A 148 -4.33 -0.70 -1.20
C PRO A 148 -5.61 -0.52 -0.38
N HIS A 149 -5.56 0.17 0.77
CA HIS A 149 -6.72 0.50 1.59
C HIS A 149 -7.38 1.84 1.26
N GLU A 150 -6.80 2.65 0.38
CA GLU A 150 -7.31 3.99 0.09
C GLU A 150 -7.33 4.34 -1.41
N ALA A 151 -6.54 3.64 -2.22
CA ALA A 151 -6.44 3.82 -3.66
C ALA A 151 -7.82 3.76 -4.33
N GLN A 152 -8.06 4.69 -5.23
CA GLN A 152 -9.29 4.85 -5.99
C GLN A 152 -9.06 4.57 -7.47
N THR A 153 -10.13 4.31 -8.21
CA THR A 153 -10.05 4.17 -9.67
C THR A 153 -9.75 5.50 -10.35
N GLY A 154 -9.06 5.42 -11.49
CA GLY A 154 -8.67 6.58 -12.30
C GLY A 154 -7.16 6.64 -12.49
N ASN A 155 -6.70 7.59 -13.31
CA ASN A 155 -5.29 7.84 -13.57
C ASN A 155 -4.98 9.31 -13.38
N HIS A 156 -3.70 9.63 -13.18
CA HIS A 156 -3.25 11.00 -13.35
C HIS A 156 -3.60 11.47 -14.77
N THR A 157 -4.24 12.63 -14.87
CA THR A 157 -4.58 13.25 -16.15
C THR A 157 -3.96 14.64 -16.19
N TYR A 158 -3.11 14.87 -17.19
CA TYR A 158 -2.51 16.18 -17.38
C TYR A 158 -3.59 17.18 -17.79
N ASN A 159 -3.84 18.15 -16.92
CA ASN A 159 -4.77 19.22 -17.11
C ASN A 159 -4.06 20.46 -17.70
N THR A 160 -4.42 20.81 -18.93
CA THR A 160 -3.88 21.98 -19.63
C THR A 160 -4.55 23.29 -19.21
N THR A 161 -5.73 23.25 -18.58
CA THR A 161 -6.52 24.44 -18.19
C THR A 161 -6.25 24.86 -16.74
N THR A 162 -5.92 23.92 -15.85
CA THR A 162 -5.42 24.21 -14.50
C THR A 162 -4.07 23.52 -14.23
N PRO A 163 -2.97 24.00 -14.82
CA PRO A 163 -1.67 23.33 -14.70
C PRO A 163 -1.12 23.23 -13.28
N SER A 164 -1.58 24.10 -12.37
CA SER A 164 -1.27 24.04 -10.94
C SER A 164 -1.72 22.73 -10.28
N ASP A 165 -2.76 22.10 -10.83
CA ASP A 165 -3.40 20.93 -10.25
C ASP A 165 -2.74 19.64 -10.71
N ASN A 166 -1.84 19.70 -11.69
CA ASN A 166 -1.12 18.55 -12.24
C ASN A 166 -0.18 17.88 -11.25
N ASN A 167 0.01 18.46 -10.08
CA ASN A 167 0.80 17.88 -9.01
C ASN A 167 -0.07 17.46 -7.81
N LEU A 168 -1.40 17.60 -7.89
CA LEU A 168 -2.28 17.03 -6.87
C LEU A 168 -2.23 15.51 -6.96
N VAL A 169 -2.32 14.85 -5.79
CA VAL A 169 -2.40 13.39 -5.72
C VAL A 169 -3.56 12.87 -6.56
N SER A 170 -3.24 11.94 -7.45
CA SER A 170 -4.22 11.24 -8.29
C SER A 170 -4.90 10.09 -7.54
N SER A 171 -6.04 9.64 -8.06
CA SER A 171 -6.87 8.58 -7.46
C SER A 171 -6.09 7.35 -6.98
N PRO A 172 -5.17 6.75 -7.76
CA PRO A 172 -4.41 5.57 -7.33
C PRO A 172 -3.43 5.82 -6.18
N LEU A 173 -3.06 7.09 -5.96
CA LEU A 173 -2.08 7.51 -4.95
C LEU A 173 -2.74 8.01 -3.66
N THR A 174 -4.08 7.91 -3.56
CA THR A 174 -4.85 8.31 -2.38
C THR A 174 -4.38 7.55 -1.14
N GLY A 175 -4.18 8.26 -0.03
CA GLY A 175 -3.80 7.67 1.26
C GLY A 175 -2.33 7.30 1.40
N VAL A 176 -1.51 7.57 0.39
CA VAL A 176 -0.08 7.30 0.42
C VAL A 176 0.61 8.41 1.19
N TRP A 177 1.47 8.06 2.14
CA TRP A 177 2.24 9.05 2.89
C TRP A 177 3.35 9.67 2.03
N GLY A 178 3.78 10.87 2.40
CA GLY A 178 4.84 11.60 1.69
C GLY A 178 5.69 12.45 2.62
N VAL A 179 6.58 13.24 2.04
CA VAL A 179 7.40 14.22 2.76
C VAL A 179 7.31 15.60 2.10
N GLU A 180 7.17 16.63 2.93
CA GLU A 180 7.16 18.02 2.51
C GLU A 180 8.49 18.68 2.92
N PRO A 181 9.24 19.31 2.00
CA PRO A 181 10.42 20.07 2.37
C PRO A 181 10.02 21.30 3.22
N ALA A 182 10.85 21.66 4.19
CA ALA A 182 10.60 22.85 5.01
C ALA A 182 10.69 24.16 4.21
N SER A 183 11.37 24.13 3.07
CA SER A 183 11.51 25.23 2.13
C SER A 183 11.54 24.70 0.70
N GLU A 184 10.91 25.40 -0.23
CA GLU A 184 10.97 25.05 -1.65
C GLU A 184 12.43 24.98 -2.13
N PRO A 185 12.88 23.84 -2.66
CA PRO A 185 14.23 23.70 -3.18
C PRO A 185 14.42 24.63 -4.38
N THR A 186 15.61 25.22 -4.50
CA THR A 186 15.97 26.05 -5.66
C THR A 186 17.12 25.41 -6.41
N THR A 187 17.45 25.93 -7.60
CA THR A 187 18.54 25.39 -8.41
C THR A 187 19.83 25.31 -7.61
N PHE A 188 20.39 24.10 -7.49
CA PHE A 188 21.61 23.80 -6.71
C PHE A 188 21.53 24.04 -5.20
N VAL A 189 20.33 24.29 -4.66
CA VAL A 189 20.11 24.41 -3.21
C VAL A 189 18.99 23.44 -2.82
N PRO A 190 19.34 22.20 -2.43
CA PRO A 190 18.34 21.23 -1.99
C PRO A 190 17.77 21.63 -0.63
N ALA A 191 16.53 21.22 -0.37
CA ALA A 191 16.03 21.21 0.99
C ALA A 191 16.75 20.09 1.77
N THR A 192 17.16 20.37 3.01
CA THR A 192 17.82 19.40 3.89
C THR A 192 16.93 18.98 5.06
N THR A 193 15.74 19.57 5.16
CA THR A 193 14.77 19.33 6.23
C THR A 193 13.40 19.07 5.64
N TYR A 194 12.72 18.06 6.19
CA TYR A 194 11.45 17.55 5.70
C TYR A 194 10.51 17.24 6.84
N THR A 195 9.21 17.38 6.59
CA THR A 195 8.13 16.96 7.49
C THR A 195 7.39 15.79 6.86
N GLU A 196 7.16 14.72 7.62
CA GLU A 196 6.31 13.62 7.17
C GLU A 196 4.86 14.06 7.07
N MET A 197 4.24 13.72 5.94
CA MET A 197 2.83 13.94 5.67
C MET A 197 2.10 12.60 5.81
N PRO A 198 1.16 12.47 6.77
CA PRO A 198 0.41 11.22 6.96
C PRO A 198 -0.34 10.76 5.69
N ALA A 199 -0.81 11.72 4.89
CA ALA A 199 -1.29 11.52 3.54
C ALA A 199 -0.72 12.63 2.65
N ALA A 200 -0.15 12.25 1.52
CA ALA A 200 0.30 13.17 0.52
C ALA A 200 -0.90 13.92 -0.08
N THR A 201 -0.74 15.21 -0.28
CA THR A 201 -1.65 16.08 -1.03
C THR A 201 -1.11 16.39 -2.41
N LYS A 202 0.20 16.18 -2.61
CA LYS A 202 0.90 16.43 -3.87
C LYS A 202 1.77 15.23 -4.27
N GLU A 203 1.82 14.91 -5.56
CA GLU A 203 2.57 13.75 -6.07
C GLU A 203 4.07 13.83 -5.78
N TYR A 204 4.69 15.02 -5.85
CA TYR A 204 6.11 15.15 -5.50
C TYR A 204 6.43 14.68 -4.07
N GLN A 205 5.49 14.77 -3.14
CA GLN A 205 5.74 14.41 -1.73
C GLN A 205 6.03 12.91 -1.61
N ILE A 206 5.47 12.10 -2.51
CA ILE A 206 5.71 10.66 -2.58
C ILE A 206 7.11 10.42 -3.15
N CYS A 207 7.45 11.06 -4.26
CA CYS A 207 8.77 10.94 -4.91
C CYS A 207 9.91 11.39 -3.98
N PHE A 208 9.66 12.42 -3.18
CA PHE A 208 10.67 13.01 -2.30
C PHE A 208 11.10 12.09 -1.17
N LYS A 209 10.33 11.05 -0.85
CA LYS A 209 10.74 10.00 0.08
C LYS A 209 12.03 9.31 -0.35
N CYS A 210 12.30 9.23 -1.66
CA CYS A 210 13.40 8.45 -2.22
C CYS A 210 14.41 9.31 -3.01
N HIS A 211 13.99 10.45 -3.56
CA HIS A 211 14.79 11.28 -4.48
C HIS A 211 15.20 12.63 -3.89
N THR A 212 15.34 12.70 -2.57
CA THR A 212 15.81 13.92 -1.91
C THR A 212 16.74 13.63 -0.75
N TYR A 213 17.23 14.69 -0.12
CA TYR A 213 18.01 14.62 1.12
C TYR A 213 17.29 13.82 2.23
N TYR A 214 15.96 13.73 2.24
CA TYR A 214 15.23 12.87 3.17
C TYR A 214 15.73 11.41 3.11
N ALA A 215 15.85 10.89 1.89
CA ALA A 215 16.40 9.57 1.61
C ALA A 215 17.92 9.58 1.82
N PHE A 216 18.63 10.46 1.12
CA PHE A 216 20.07 10.35 0.95
C PHE A 216 20.90 10.82 2.15
N GLN A 217 20.39 11.80 2.91
CA GLN A 217 21.18 12.61 3.85
C GLN A 217 22.44 13.21 3.24
N ASP A 218 22.42 13.46 1.93
CA ASP A 218 23.50 14.05 1.17
C ASP A 218 22.94 15.20 0.31
N ALA A 219 23.58 16.36 0.42
CA ALA A 219 23.19 17.57 -0.30
C ALA A 219 23.55 17.50 -1.79
N ASP A 220 24.57 16.71 -2.15
CA ASP A 220 24.95 16.51 -3.54
C ASP A 220 24.10 15.44 -4.24
N GLY A 221 23.24 14.74 -3.49
CA GLY A 221 22.31 13.74 -3.99
C GLY A 221 23.02 12.53 -4.64
N VAL A 222 22.44 11.98 -5.70
CA VAL A 222 23.04 10.88 -6.47
C VAL A 222 24.10 11.44 -7.43
N ILE A 223 25.36 11.46 -6.99
CA ILE A 223 26.51 11.94 -7.79
C ILE A 223 27.03 10.92 -8.82
N SER A 224 26.54 9.68 -8.79
CA SER A 224 26.83 8.63 -9.76
C SER A 224 25.62 7.70 -9.90
N LEU A 225 25.06 7.60 -11.11
CA LEU A 225 24.01 6.63 -11.45
C LEU A 225 24.69 5.30 -11.80
N THR A 226 24.62 4.32 -10.92
CA THR A 226 25.21 2.98 -11.12
C THR A 226 24.11 1.92 -11.12
N GLY A 227 23.06 2.11 -11.92
CA GLY A 227 21.97 1.14 -12.06
C GLY A 227 20.71 1.76 -12.64
N PRO A 228 19.68 0.95 -12.97
CA PRO A 228 18.43 1.41 -13.58
C PRO A 228 17.61 2.37 -12.70
N SER A 229 17.87 2.40 -11.39
CA SER A 229 17.14 3.18 -10.38
C SER A 229 18.04 3.98 -9.43
N GLY A 230 19.33 4.13 -9.77
CA GLY A 230 20.35 4.78 -8.94
C GLY A 230 21.62 3.97 -8.84
#